data_AF-A0A956EQQ0-F1
#
_entry.id   AF-A0A956EQQ0-F1
#
_cell.length_a   1.000
_cell.length_b   1.000
_cell.length_c   1.000
_cell.angle_alpha   90.00
_cell.angle_beta   90.00
_cell.angle_gamma   90.00
#
_symmetry.space_group_name_H-M   'P 1'
#
loop_
_entity.id
_entity.type
_entity.pdbx_description
1 polymer ?
#
loop_
_entity_poly.entity_id
_entity_poly.type
_entity_poly.pdbx_seq_one_letter_code
_entity_poly.pdbx_strand_id
1 'polypeptide(L)'
;QPGDFVRAGDPLQDGPANPHDILRVKGEKELAAWLVNEIQQVYRLQGVGINDKHIEAIVRQMLRRVRIKDVGDTNFLIDEQVEKYVFERENARVMERGGHPAVAEPMLLGITKASLSTESFISASSFQETTKVLTEAAICGKTDDLRGIKENVIMGRLIPAGTGLPAYKRLQVIVEDDVHHAAAARVYHPAPQMTAAMNED
;
A
#
# COMPACT_ATOMS: atom_id res chain seq x y z
N GLN A 1 13.41 41.19 -8.54
CA GLN A 1 14.42 42.26 -8.48
C GLN A 1 14.93 42.40 -7.04
N PRO A 2 16.14 42.95 -6.82
CA PRO A 2 16.61 43.25 -5.48
C PRO A 2 15.59 44.15 -4.75
N GLY A 3 15.02 43.66 -3.65
CA GLY A 3 13.95 44.33 -2.91
C GLY A 3 12.53 43.78 -3.12
N ASP A 4 12.33 42.85 -4.06
CA ASP A 4 11.03 42.18 -4.22
C ASP A 4 10.76 41.16 -3.12
N PHE A 5 9.50 41.06 -2.71
CA PHE A 5 9.03 40.01 -1.81
C PHE A 5 8.99 38.67 -2.54
N VAL A 6 9.78 37.72 -2.06
CA VAL A 6 9.77 36.33 -2.54
C VAL A 6 9.14 35.42 -1.49
N ARG A 7 8.28 34.51 -1.93
CA ARG A 7 7.74 33.44 -1.10
C ARG A 7 8.68 32.24 -1.12
N ALA A 8 8.55 31.40 -0.10
CA ALA A 8 9.30 30.16 -0.02
C ALA A 8 9.00 29.29 -1.26
N GLY A 9 10.01 29.08 -2.10
CA GLY A 9 9.94 28.25 -3.30
C GLY A 9 9.70 29.02 -4.61
N ASP A 10 9.78 30.35 -4.59
CA ASP A 10 9.81 31.15 -5.81
C ASP A 10 11.16 30.98 -6.53
N PRO A 11 11.17 30.77 -7.86
CA PRO A 11 12.40 30.62 -8.62
C PRO A 11 13.17 31.94 -8.64
N LEU A 12 14.43 31.90 -8.18
CA LEU A 12 15.33 33.05 -8.17
C LEU A 12 16.21 33.13 -9.43
N GLN A 13 16.39 31.99 -10.11
CA GLN A 13 17.18 31.84 -11.32
C GLN A 13 16.40 31.00 -12.32
N ASP A 14 16.65 31.24 -13.60
CA ASP A 14 16.11 30.41 -14.68
C ASP A 14 16.80 29.05 -14.69
N GLY A 15 16.01 27.99 -14.85
CA GLY A 15 16.49 26.61 -14.92
C GLY A 15 15.43 25.60 -14.52
N PRO A 16 15.67 24.31 -14.77
CA PRO A 16 14.78 23.25 -14.31
C PRO A 16 14.76 23.23 -12.78
N ALA A 17 13.56 23.28 -12.20
CA ALA A 17 13.40 23.21 -10.76
C ALA A 17 13.79 21.81 -10.25
N ASN A 18 14.53 21.76 -9.14
CA ASN A 18 14.89 20.49 -8.52
C ASN A 18 13.68 19.94 -7.73
N PRO A 19 13.20 18.71 -8.05
CA PRO A 19 12.07 18.10 -7.35
C PRO A 19 12.27 17.98 -5.83
N HIS A 20 13.51 17.76 -5.38
CA HIS A 20 13.82 17.64 -3.95
C HIS A 20 13.70 18.98 -3.22
N ASP A 21 13.99 20.10 -3.89
CA ASP A 21 13.82 21.43 -3.31
C ASP A 21 12.36 21.83 -3.25
N ILE A 22 11.57 21.47 -4.28
CA ILE A 22 10.12 21.66 -4.26
C ILE A 22 9.50 20.89 -3.09
N LEU A 23 9.91 19.62 -2.88
CA LEU A 23 9.42 18.82 -1.76
C LEU A 23 9.67 19.49 -0.40
N ARG A 24 10.90 19.95 -0.21
CA ARG A 24 11.36 20.52 1.06
C ARG A 24 10.69 21.86 1.37
N VAL A 25 10.39 22.65 0.35
CA VAL A 25 9.91 24.03 0.52
C VAL A 25 8.40 24.15 0.38
N LYS A 26 7.81 23.51 -0.65
CA LYS A 26 6.39 23.61 -0.98
C LYS A 26 5.56 22.40 -0.52
N GLY A 27 6.23 21.30 -0.17
CA GLY A 27 5.59 20.08 0.31
C GLY A 27 5.12 19.14 -0.81
N GLU A 28 4.49 18.04 -0.40
CA GLU A 28 4.20 16.92 -1.28
C GLU A 28 3.13 17.20 -2.34
N LYS A 29 2.09 17.95 -1.97
CA LYS A 29 0.97 18.24 -2.89
C LYS A 29 1.43 19.06 -4.08
N GLU A 30 2.21 20.10 -3.81
CA GLU A 30 2.80 20.97 -4.82
C GLU A 30 3.80 20.21 -5.69
N LEU A 31 4.64 19.36 -5.09
CA LEU A 31 5.53 18.49 -5.84
C LEU A 31 4.75 17.53 -6.76
N ALA A 32 3.69 16.92 -6.26
CA ALA A 32 2.90 15.97 -7.04
C ALA A 32 2.23 16.64 -8.23
N ALA A 33 1.61 17.81 -8.02
CA ALA A 33 1.02 18.61 -9.08
C ALA A 33 2.07 19.05 -10.13
N TRP A 34 3.25 19.47 -9.66
CA TRP A 34 4.36 19.83 -10.53
C TRP A 34 4.83 18.65 -11.38
N LEU A 35 5.06 17.47 -10.77
CA LEU A 35 5.47 16.25 -11.49
C LEU A 35 4.44 15.83 -12.54
N VAL A 36 3.15 15.85 -12.19
CA VAL A 36 2.08 15.51 -13.13
C VAL A 36 2.10 16.47 -14.32
N ASN A 37 2.21 17.78 -14.08
CA ASN A 37 2.24 18.77 -15.14
C ASN A 37 3.46 18.62 -16.07
N GLU A 38 4.66 18.47 -15.52
CA GLU A 38 5.89 18.29 -16.30
C GLU A 38 5.83 17.04 -17.19
N ILE A 39 5.39 15.91 -16.63
CA ILE A 39 5.24 14.67 -17.40
C ILE A 39 4.16 14.84 -18.47
N GLN A 40 3.00 15.43 -18.12
CA GLN A 40 1.90 15.64 -19.05
C GLN A 40 2.26 16.57 -20.22
N GLN A 41 3.13 17.56 -20.01
CA GLN A 41 3.61 18.45 -21.08
C GLN A 41 4.38 17.67 -22.16
N VAL A 42 5.22 16.71 -21.76
CA VAL A 42 5.96 15.86 -22.73
C VAL A 42 5.01 14.99 -23.55
N TYR A 43 4.01 14.38 -22.92
CA TYR A 43 2.99 13.58 -23.63
C TYR A 43 2.13 14.44 -24.57
N ARG A 44 1.72 15.63 -24.11
CA ARG A 44 1.00 16.61 -24.93
C ARG A 44 1.81 17.04 -26.15
N LEU A 45 3.10 17.29 -25.98
CA LEU A 45 4.01 17.66 -27.08
C LEU A 45 4.11 16.56 -28.14
N GLN A 46 4.02 15.29 -27.74
CA GLN A 46 4.01 14.14 -28.64
C GLN A 46 2.61 13.80 -29.20
N GLY A 47 1.58 14.58 -28.85
CA GLY A 47 0.20 14.36 -29.29
C GLY A 47 -0.46 13.14 -28.65
N VAL A 48 0.05 12.63 -27.53
CA VAL A 48 -0.48 11.46 -26.83
C VAL A 48 -1.36 11.90 -25.67
N GLY A 49 -2.63 11.51 -25.70
CA GLY A 49 -3.57 11.73 -24.59
C GLY A 49 -3.40 10.67 -23.51
N ILE A 50 -2.99 11.07 -22.30
CA ILE A 50 -2.97 10.23 -21.11
C ILE A 50 -3.75 10.92 -19.98
N ASN A 51 -4.52 10.16 -19.21
CA ASN A 51 -5.25 10.69 -18.07
C ASN A 51 -4.31 10.83 -16.87
N ASP A 52 -4.35 12.00 -16.22
CA ASP A 52 -3.54 12.37 -15.06
C ASP A 52 -3.57 11.32 -13.95
N LYS A 53 -4.69 10.59 -13.77
CA LYS A 53 -4.84 9.51 -12.77
C LYS A 53 -3.72 8.46 -12.83
N HIS A 54 -3.18 8.19 -14.03
CA HIS A 54 -2.13 7.19 -14.21
C HIS A 54 -0.79 7.72 -13.72
N ILE A 55 -0.50 8.99 -13.99
CA ILE A 55 0.72 9.65 -13.54
C ILE A 55 0.66 9.85 -12.03
N GLU A 56 -0.48 10.30 -11.50
CA GLU A 56 -0.70 10.42 -10.05
C GLU A 56 -0.48 9.09 -9.32
N ALA A 57 -0.97 7.98 -9.88
CA ALA A 57 -0.77 6.66 -9.30
C ALA A 57 0.72 6.29 -9.19
N ILE A 58 1.55 6.69 -10.16
CA ILE A 58 3.01 6.48 -10.16
C ILE A 58 3.69 7.44 -9.17
N VAL A 59 3.35 8.73 -9.21
CA VAL A 59 3.90 9.75 -8.30
C VAL A 59 3.61 9.40 -6.84
N ARG A 60 2.43 8.83 -6.56
CA ARG A 60 2.08 8.30 -5.23
C ARG A 60 3.04 7.21 -4.76
N GLN A 61 3.52 6.34 -5.67
CA GLN A 61 4.54 5.34 -5.32
C GLN A 61 5.91 5.98 -5.06
N MET A 62 6.26 7.04 -5.78
CA MET A 62 7.51 7.78 -5.59
C MET A 62 7.57 8.51 -4.24
N LEU A 63 6.41 8.86 -3.66
CA LEU A 63 6.27 9.57 -2.37
C LEU A 63 5.80 8.67 -1.22
N ARG A 64 5.94 7.34 -1.34
CA ARG A 64 5.41 6.37 -0.36
C ARG A 64 6.22 6.30 0.95
N ARG A 65 7.44 6.83 0.96
CA ARG A 65 8.39 6.71 2.08
C ARG A 65 8.68 8.05 2.75
N VAL A 66 9.04 7.98 4.03
CA VAL A 66 9.47 9.11 4.85
C VAL A 66 10.81 8.78 5.51
N ARG A 67 11.58 9.82 5.86
CA ARG A 67 12.80 9.71 6.66
C ARG A 67 12.54 10.24 8.06
N ILE A 68 12.88 9.44 9.06
CA ILE A 68 12.72 9.84 10.46
C ILE A 68 13.73 10.93 10.82
N LYS A 69 13.23 12.05 11.37
CA LYS A 69 14.02 13.17 11.89
C LYS A 69 14.20 13.08 13.39
N ASP A 70 13.11 12.77 14.08
CA ASP A 70 13.06 12.59 15.52
C ASP A 70 12.27 11.32 15.80
N VAL A 71 12.79 10.49 16.69
CA VAL A 71 12.20 9.19 17.03
C VAL A 71 11.12 9.32 18.10
N GLY A 72 11.14 10.37 18.92
CA GLY A 72 10.26 10.50 20.08
C GLY A 72 10.31 9.23 20.96
N ASP A 73 9.14 8.70 21.30
CA ASP A 73 8.97 7.45 22.06
C ASP A 73 8.63 6.24 21.16
N THR A 74 8.89 6.33 19.86
CA THR A 74 8.66 5.23 18.90
C THR A 74 9.86 4.28 18.82
N ASN A 75 9.66 3.14 18.16
CA ASN A 75 10.72 2.15 17.92
C ASN A 75 11.60 2.46 16.70
N PHE A 76 11.48 3.65 16.10
CA PHE A 76 12.26 4.02 14.92
C PHE A 76 13.69 4.43 15.28
N LEU A 77 14.55 4.45 14.27
CA LEU A 77 15.88 5.02 14.33
C LEU A 77 15.95 6.36 13.57
N ILE A 78 16.85 7.24 14.02
CA ILE A 78 17.13 8.50 13.30
C ILE A 78 17.65 8.17 11.90
N ASP A 79 17.20 8.94 10.90
CA ASP A 79 17.49 8.75 9.47
C ASP A 79 16.97 7.44 8.87
N GLU A 80 16.22 6.63 9.62
CA GLU A 80 15.56 5.44 9.10
C GLU A 80 14.55 5.80 8.01
N GLN A 81 14.51 4.98 6.95
CA GLN A 81 13.56 5.14 5.84
C GLN A 81 12.46 4.10 5.95
N VAL A 82 11.27 4.57 6.34
CA VAL A 82 10.10 3.72 6.55
C VAL A 82 8.99 4.11 5.59
N GLU A 83 8.05 3.19 5.37
CA GLU A 83 6.82 3.53 4.64
C GLU A 83 5.92 4.44 5.48
N LYS A 84 5.24 5.38 4.83
CA LYS A 84 4.32 6.31 5.50
C LYS A 84 3.27 5.60 6.36
N TYR A 85 2.69 4.52 5.84
CA TYR A 85 1.64 3.81 6.56
C TYR A 85 2.18 3.17 7.86
N VAL A 86 3.45 2.71 7.87
CA VAL A 86 4.09 2.15 9.07
C VAL A 86 4.37 3.24 10.07
N PHE A 87 4.90 4.38 9.60
CA PHE A 87 5.12 5.57 10.40
C PHE A 87 3.83 6.08 11.06
N GLU A 88 2.76 6.26 10.28
CA GLU A 88 1.45 6.71 10.77
C GLU A 88 0.87 5.74 11.80
N ARG A 89 0.96 4.43 11.56
CA ARG A 89 0.46 3.39 12.48
C ARG A 89 1.23 3.39 13.80
N GLU A 90 2.55 3.48 13.74
CA GLU A 90 3.40 3.49 14.94
C GLU A 90 3.17 4.76 15.76
N ASN A 91 3.08 5.91 15.11
CA ASN A 91 2.75 7.16 15.78
C ASN A 91 1.37 7.14 16.43
N ALA A 92 0.35 6.59 15.75
CA ALA A 92 -0.97 6.41 16.33
C ALA A 92 -0.91 5.58 17.63
N ARG A 93 -0.17 4.46 17.62
CA ARG A 93 0.04 3.62 18.80
C ARG A 93 0.71 4.35 19.96
N VAL A 94 1.72 5.18 19.68
CA VAL A 94 2.44 5.95 20.71
C VAL A 94 1.58 7.06 21.29
N MET A 95 0.84 7.77 20.43
CA MET A 95 -0.10 8.81 20.87
C MET A 95 -1.23 8.25 21.73
N GLU A 96 -1.77 7.07 21.41
CA GLU A 96 -2.76 6.37 22.24
C GLU A 96 -2.25 6.05 23.66
N ARG A 97 -0.93 5.89 23.81
CA ARG A 97 -0.28 5.64 25.11
C ARG A 97 0.16 6.94 25.81
N GLY A 98 -0.12 8.10 25.21
CA GLY A 98 0.27 9.40 25.74
C GLY A 98 1.76 9.75 25.57
N GLY A 99 2.48 9.03 24.70
CA GLY A 99 3.88 9.31 24.39
C GLY A 99 4.06 10.34 23.27
N HIS A 100 5.31 10.71 23.00
CA HIS A 100 5.68 11.64 21.94
C HIS A 100 5.84 10.91 20.60
N PRO A 101 5.08 11.29 19.56
CA PRO A 101 5.19 10.66 18.24
C PRO A 101 6.52 11.03 17.57
N ALA A 102 6.98 10.17 16.66
CA ALA A 102 8.13 10.47 15.81
C ALA A 102 7.80 11.57 14.81
N VAL A 103 8.80 12.38 14.48
CA VAL A 103 8.74 13.37 13.40
C VAL A 103 9.51 12.83 12.21
N ALA A 104 8.91 12.90 11.03
CA ALA A 104 9.54 12.46 9.79
C ALA A 104 9.38 13.52 8.70
N GLU A 105 10.31 13.51 7.74
CA GLU A 105 10.20 14.31 6.53
C GLU A 105 9.90 13.42 5.32
N PRO A 106 9.14 13.92 4.35
CA PRO A 106 8.79 13.15 3.17
C PRO A 106 9.99 12.91 2.27
N MET A 107 10.02 11.75 1.61
CA MET A 107 11.08 11.39 0.69
C MET A 107 10.53 11.12 -0.71
N LEU A 108 11.10 11.84 -1.69
CA LEU A 108 10.92 11.52 -3.10
C LEU A 108 11.95 10.47 -3.53
N LEU A 109 11.48 9.33 -4.01
CA LEU A 109 12.29 8.27 -4.59
C LEU A 109 11.97 8.10 -6.07
N GLY A 110 13.00 7.93 -6.90
CA GLY A 110 12.81 7.50 -8.29
C GLY A 110 12.14 6.12 -8.37
N ILE A 111 11.44 5.84 -9.47
CA ILE A 111 10.62 4.62 -9.64
C ILE A 111 11.43 3.34 -9.37
N THR A 112 12.67 3.27 -9.87
CA THR A 112 13.57 2.13 -9.64
C THR A 112 13.84 1.90 -8.15
N LYS A 113 14.22 2.96 -7.43
CA LYS A 113 14.53 2.87 -6.00
C LYS A 113 13.28 2.62 -5.16
N ALA A 114 12.15 3.23 -5.50
CA ALA A 114 10.86 2.97 -4.88
C ALA A 114 10.44 1.50 -5.06
N SER A 115 10.68 0.90 -6.23
CA SER A 115 10.36 -0.50 -6.53
C SER A 115 11.24 -1.51 -5.80
N LEU A 116 12.53 -1.19 -5.62
CA LEU A 116 13.47 -2.01 -4.85
C LEU A 116 13.23 -1.93 -3.34
N SER A 117 12.64 -0.84 -2.86
CA SER A 117 12.40 -0.59 -1.43
C SER A 117 11.01 -1.05 -0.96
N THR A 118 10.38 -1.99 -1.67
CA THR A 118 9.12 -2.60 -1.24
C THR A 118 9.35 -3.59 -0.08
N GLU A 119 8.34 -3.83 0.74
CA GLU A 119 8.43 -4.74 1.89
C GLU A 119 8.65 -6.20 1.47
N SER A 120 8.05 -6.61 0.36
CA SER A 120 8.25 -7.95 -0.18
C SER A 120 9.62 -8.10 -0.80
N PHE A 121 10.48 -8.88 -0.14
CA PHE A 121 11.78 -9.22 -0.70
C PHE A 121 11.63 -10.11 -1.95
N ILE A 122 10.57 -10.93 -2.05
CA ILE A 122 10.28 -11.76 -3.25
C ILE A 122 9.99 -10.85 -4.45
N SER A 123 9.14 -9.85 -4.27
CA SER A 123 8.82 -8.86 -5.29
C SER A 123 10.04 -8.01 -5.64
N ALA A 124 10.79 -7.52 -4.64
CA ALA A 124 11.99 -6.73 -4.85
C ALA A 124 13.07 -7.51 -5.63
N SER A 125 13.36 -8.76 -5.24
CA SER A 125 14.38 -9.59 -5.87
C SER A 125 14.03 -10.00 -7.30
N SER A 126 12.74 -10.01 -7.65
CA SER A 126 12.25 -10.28 -9.01
C SER A 126 12.43 -9.09 -9.97
N PHE A 127 12.71 -7.90 -9.45
CA PHE A 127 12.89 -6.70 -10.26
C PHE A 127 14.36 -6.50 -10.66
N GLN A 128 15.22 -6.20 -9.69
CA GLN A 128 16.67 -5.98 -9.87
C GLN A 128 17.42 -6.33 -8.58
N GLU A 129 18.77 -6.31 -8.61
CA GLU A 129 19.65 -6.50 -7.44
C GLU A 129 19.40 -7.81 -6.65
N THR A 130 19.00 -8.90 -7.33
CA THR A 130 18.53 -10.16 -6.72
C THR A 130 19.44 -10.68 -5.60
N THR A 131 20.75 -10.76 -5.84
CA THR A 131 21.72 -11.27 -4.84
C THR A 131 21.75 -10.43 -3.57
N LYS A 132 21.73 -9.10 -3.71
CA LYS A 132 21.78 -8.17 -2.58
C LYS A 132 20.49 -8.24 -1.76
N VAL A 133 19.33 -8.21 -2.44
CA VAL A 133 18.01 -8.28 -1.78
C VAL A 133 17.84 -9.57 -1.00
N LEU A 134 18.20 -10.72 -1.59
CA LEU A 134 18.07 -12.02 -0.92
C LEU A 134 19.06 -12.16 0.25
N THR A 135 20.28 -11.66 0.11
CA THR A 135 21.28 -11.69 1.18
C THR A 135 20.82 -10.86 2.38
N GLU A 136 20.33 -9.65 2.15
CA GLU A 136 19.80 -8.80 3.22
C GLU A 136 18.58 -9.42 3.90
N ALA A 137 17.65 -9.99 3.10
CA ALA A 137 16.49 -10.69 3.63
C ALA A 137 16.88 -11.90 4.49
N ALA A 138 17.89 -12.67 4.09
CA ALA A 138 18.40 -13.81 4.85
C ALA A 138 19.08 -13.39 6.16
N ILE A 139 19.92 -12.34 6.12
CA ILE A 139 20.60 -11.80 7.31
C ILE A 139 19.58 -11.29 8.34
N CYS A 140 18.55 -10.58 7.88
CA CYS A 140 17.51 -10.03 8.74
C CYS A 140 16.41 -11.04 9.11
N GLY A 141 16.43 -12.26 8.55
CA GLY A 141 15.36 -13.25 8.72
C GLY A 141 13.98 -12.75 8.29
N LYS A 142 13.91 -11.96 7.20
CA LYS A 142 12.64 -11.36 6.74
C LYS A 142 11.65 -12.43 6.29
N THR A 143 10.39 -12.26 6.66
CA THR A 143 9.25 -13.06 6.19
C THR A 143 8.41 -12.26 5.21
N ASP A 144 7.96 -12.90 4.13
CA ASP A 144 7.10 -12.27 3.12
C ASP A 144 5.64 -12.68 3.33
N ASP A 145 4.76 -11.68 3.52
CA ASP A 145 3.35 -11.89 3.81
C ASP A 145 2.49 -12.17 2.56
N LEU A 146 3.07 -12.14 1.35
CA LEU A 146 2.38 -12.43 0.08
C LEU A 146 1.12 -11.57 -0.12
N ARG A 147 1.21 -10.27 0.17
CA ARG A 147 0.09 -9.31 0.02
C ARG A 147 0.07 -8.67 -1.36
N GLY A 148 1.17 -8.72 -2.10
CA GLY A 148 1.33 -8.11 -3.41
C GLY A 148 0.92 -9.03 -4.57
N ILE A 149 0.88 -8.45 -5.78
CA ILE A 149 0.57 -9.21 -7.00
C ILE A 149 1.74 -10.11 -7.37
N LYS A 150 2.97 -9.57 -7.44
CA LYS A 150 4.15 -10.29 -7.92
C LYS A 150 4.48 -11.51 -7.06
N GLU A 151 4.44 -11.36 -5.74
CA GLU A 151 4.60 -12.46 -4.79
C GLU A 151 3.67 -13.63 -5.08
N ASN A 152 2.36 -13.34 -5.21
CA ASN A 152 1.37 -14.39 -5.46
C ASN A 152 1.54 -15.03 -6.82
N VAL A 153 1.90 -14.26 -7.86
CA VAL A 153 2.21 -14.80 -9.19
C VAL A 153 3.39 -15.77 -9.12
N ILE A 154 4.49 -15.39 -8.47
CA ILE A 154 5.70 -16.22 -8.33
C ILE A 154 5.39 -17.51 -7.56
N MET A 155 4.55 -17.43 -6.52
CA MET A 155 4.12 -18.57 -5.72
C MET A 155 3.03 -19.42 -6.37
N GLY A 156 2.50 -19.03 -7.54
CA GLY A 156 1.39 -19.74 -8.20
C GLY A 156 0.04 -19.64 -7.46
N ARG A 157 -0.13 -18.63 -6.60
CA ARG A 157 -1.37 -18.35 -5.87
C ARG A 157 -2.26 -17.38 -6.64
N LEU A 158 -3.56 -17.39 -6.34
CA LEU A 158 -4.49 -16.41 -6.89
C LEU A 158 -4.08 -15.00 -6.44
N ILE A 159 -3.93 -14.09 -7.41
CA ILE A 159 -3.50 -12.71 -7.15
C ILE A 159 -4.55 -11.94 -6.32
N PRO A 160 -4.15 -11.00 -5.44
CA PRO A 160 -5.06 -10.21 -4.63
C PRO A 160 -5.66 -9.03 -5.41
N ALA A 161 -6.17 -9.29 -6.63
CA ALA A 161 -6.79 -8.31 -7.51
C ALA A 161 -7.94 -8.95 -8.30
N GLY A 162 -8.92 -8.14 -8.73
CA GLY A 162 -10.11 -8.65 -9.42
C GLY A 162 -10.86 -9.69 -8.58
N THR A 163 -11.16 -10.86 -9.15
CA THR A 163 -11.85 -11.97 -8.49
C THR A 163 -11.08 -12.58 -7.33
N GLY A 164 -9.77 -12.34 -7.22
CA GLY A 164 -8.95 -12.81 -6.11
C GLY A 164 -9.05 -11.99 -4.84
N LEU A 165 -9.73 -10.83 -4.87
CA LEU A 165 -9.96 -10.02 -3.67
C LEU A 165 -10.82 -10.80 -2.64
N PRO A 166 -10.55 -10.66 -1.33
CA PRO A 166 -11.32 -11.34 -0.29
C PRO A 166 -12.83 -11.06 -0.33
N ALA A 167 -13.24 -9.91 -0.87
CA ALA A 167 -14.64 -9.54 -1.03
C ALA A 167 -15.40 -10.49 -1.96
N TYR A 168 -14.80 -10.90 -3.09
CA TYR A 168 -15.42 -11.83 -4.03
C TYR A 168 -15.41 -13.28 -3.55
N LYS A 169 -14.44 -13.66 -2.70
CA LYS A 169 -14.39 -15.01 -2.12
C LYS A 169 -15.59 -15.34 -1.22
N ARG A 170 -16.23 -14.32 -0.64
CA ARG A 170 -17.39 -14.47 0.25
C ARG A 170 -18.73 -14.28 -0.46
N LEU A 171 -18.72 -14.01 -1.76
CA LEU A 171 -19.94 -13.84 -2.51
C LEU A 171 -20.56 -15.22 -2.77
N GLN A 172 -21.70 -15.49 -2.13
CA GLN A 172 -22.51 -16.67 -2.41
C GLN A 172 -23.59 -16.28 -3.42
N VAL A 173 -23.64 -16.98 -4.54
CA VAL A 173 -24.73 -16.85 -5.51
C VAL A 173 -25.83 -17.81 -5.10
N ILE A 174 -27.01 -17.27 -4.78
CA ILE A 174 -28.21 -18.07 -4.49
C ILE A 174 -28.99 -18.16 -5.80
N VAL A 175 -29.24 -19.38 -6.27
CA VAL A 175 -30.08 -19.63 -7.45
C VAL A 175 -31.50 -19.94 -6.96
N GLU A 176 -32.51 -19.35 -7.59
CA GLU A 176 -33.92 -19.44 -7.15
C GLU A 176 -34.45 -20.90 -7.10
N ASP A 177 -33.87 -21.83 -7.87
CA ASP A 177 -34.22 -23.25 -7.85
C ASP A 177 -33.82 -23.99 -6.55
N ASP A 178 -32.90 -23.43 -5.75
CA ASP A 178 -32.47 -24.00 -4.45
C ASP A 178 -33.47 -23.70 -3.32
N VAL A 179 -34.32 -22.69 -3.48
CA VAL A 179 -35.35 -22.34 -2.48
C VAL A 179 -36.40 -23.45 -2.41
N HIS A 180 -36.67 -24.13 -3.52
CA HIS A 180 -37.60 -25.27 -3.59
C HIS A 180 -37.02 -26.57 -3.01
N HIS A 181 -35.69 -26.78 -3.05
CA HIS A 181 -35.05 -27.96 -2.49
C HIS A 181 -34.80 -27.85 -0.97
N ALA A 182 -34.49 -26.64 -0.47
CA ALA A 182 -34.29 -26.42 0.97
C ALA A 182 -35.60 -26.48 1.78
N ALA A 183 -36.75 -26.13 1.17
CA ALA A 183 -38.05 -26.25 1.81
C ALA A 183 -38.48 -27.72 2.02
N ALA A 184 -38.14 -28.61 1.09
CA ALA A 184 -38.46 -30.04 1.20
C ALA A 184 -37.66 -30.76 2.30
N ALA A 185 -36.41 -30.36 2.53
CA ALA A 185 -35.53 -30.98 3.52
C ALA A 185 -35.89 -30.65 4.99
N ARG A 186 -36.64 -29.57 5.24
CA ARG A 186 -37.06 -29.17 6.61
C ARG A 186 -38.32 -29.88 7.11
N VAL A 187 -39.00 -30.67 6.28
CA VAL A 187 -40.29 -31.30 6.63
C VAL A 187 -40.13 -32.71 7.23
N TYR A 188 -38.95 -33.32 7.18
CA TYR A 188 -38.75 -34.67 7.74
C TYR A 188 -38.13 -34.62 9.15
N HIS A 189 -39.00 -34.54 10.16
CA HIS A 189 -38.70 -35.03 11.51
C HIS A 189 -39.38 -36.40 11.67
N PRO A 190 -38.63 -37.52 11.78
CA PRO A 190 -39.25 -38.77 12.21
C PRO A 190 -39.65 -38.62 13.69
N ALA A 191 -40.90 -38.97 14.01
CA ALA A 191 -41.42 -38.93 15.37
C ALA A 191 -40.56 -39.79 16.32
N PRO A 192 -40.35 -39.37 17.58
CA PRO A 192 -39.67 -40.20 18.55
C PRO A 192 -40.53 -41.44 18.85
N GLN A 193 -39.96 -42.63 18.68
CA GLN A 193 -40.61 -43.88 19.08
C GLN A 193 -40.83 -43.86 20.60
N MET A 194 -42.11 -43.94 21.02
CA MET A 194 -42.48 -44.23 22.41
C MET A 194 -41.95 -45.63 22.75
N THR A 195 -40.97 -45.71 23.63
CA THR A 195 -40.66 -46.95 24.34
C THR A 195 -41.79 -47.19 25.35
N ALA A 196 -42.71 -48.08 24.97
CA ALA A 196 -43.69 -48.62 25.89
C ALA A 196 -42.95 -49.44 26.96
N ALA A 197 -42.92 -48.92 28.18
CA ALA A 197 -42.71 -49.73 29.36
C ALA A 197 -43.95 -50.63 29.51
N MET A 198 -43.77 -51.92 29.29
CA MET A 198 -44.67 -52.96 29.79
C MET A 198 -43.83 -53.97 30.57
N ASN A 199 -44.07 -53.99 31.88
CA ASN A 199 -43.70 -55.06 32.78
C ASN A 199 -44.69 -56.22 32.59
N GLU A 200 -44.20 -57.45 32.79
CA GLU A 200 -44.86 -58.74 33.12
C GLU A 200 -43.86 -59.82 32.63
N ASP A 201 -43.30 -60.77 33.39
CA ASP A 201 -43.42 -61.29 34.76
C ASP A 201 -42.04 -61.85 35.17
#